data_AF-A0A4Q0UB99-F1
#
_entry.id   AF-A0A4Q0UB99-F1
#
_cell.length_a   1.000
_cell.length_b   1.000
_cell.length_c   1.000
_cell.angle_alpha   90.00
_cell.angle_beta   90.00
_cell.angle_gamma   90.00
#
_symmetry.space_group_name_H-M   'P 1'
#
loop_
_entity.id
_entity.type
_entity.pdbx_description
1 polymer ?
#
loop_
_entity_poly.entity_id
_entity_poly.type
_entity_poly.pdbx_seq_one_letter_code
_entity_poly.pdbx_strand_id
1 'polypeptide(L)'
;MNLRYLMLCALCGMTVPAHLMAEENINYDASLTLETSSGSFAPYYFAANRCGILTQSDNVLLNVGASRDYDLSKRVTWSYGIRAVGGWSSATSYGIFDPSATSQWGTRDARPAAIWLQEAWAGFKFRGVYIEGGMRQSGSPLLDDELSSGDMVHSANARPIPQIMAGFIDFQDIPFTNKWAQIKGVISYGWFVQNGWIDSHYNFYNYHINRNQLYSYKNIYFRSNPQKPFSVTVGAQIAGDFGGTTYHYAKGQLYDVEKHGSSISDYWKMLIPTPDNGDDFYEGALLGSWDFNARYRLRSGHEIKAYFQWLWEDGSGMSKHNGWDGLWGMEYKSETPWWIDGAVIEYLDLTNHGGPIHFAPHFQGADIPYQSTGADNYYNSGYYNAYTNFGMGIGNAMVMSPIYNRDGYPQFLLNRVKGVHVALRGTLSDCVGYKVKFGWRKALGTSYEPLQAPVHSTMFMAEATWRIPQVKGLQLSGAFGLDHGQMPGNSVGAMVTLSYDGLLKLRGK
;
A
#
# COMPACT_ATOMS: atom_id res chain seq x y z
N MET A 1 -25.38 -12.25 4.97
CA MET A 1 -24.97 -13.36 5.86
C MET A 1 -24.41 -12.74 7.13
N ASN A 2 -25.07 -12.94 8.27
CA ASN A 2 -24.86 -12.11 9.47
C ASN A 2 -23.46 -12.28 10.09
N LEU A 3 -22.80 -11.15 10.34
CA LEU A 3 -21.47 -10.95 10.96
C LEU A 3 -21.22 -11.78 12.24
N ARG A 4 -22.29 -12.21 12.89
CA ARG A 4 -22.28 -13.03 14.11
C ARG A 4 -21.75 -14.46 13.91
N TYR A 5 -21.85 -15.03 12.70
CA TYR A 5 -21.37 -16.40 12.46
C TYR A 5 -19.87 -16.46 12.11
N LEU A 6 -19.31 -15.42 11.50
CA LEU A 6 -17.87 -15.34 11.19
C LEU A 6 -17.01 -15.00 12.42
N MET A 7 -17.52 -14.18 13.35
CA MET A 7 -16.88 -14.01 14.67
C MET A 7 -16.88 -15.32 15.46
N LEU A 8 -17.89 -16.18 15.29
CA LEU A 8 -17.89 -17.50 15.94
C LEU A 8 -16.83 -18.44 15.36
N CYS A 9 -16.55 -18.39 14.05
CA CYS A 9 -15.44 -19.16 13.47
C CYS A 9 -14.06 -18.61 13.86
N ALA A 10 -13.92 -17.29 14.05
CA ALA A 10 -12.70 -16.68 14.56
C ALA A 10 -12.48 -16.96 16.07
N LEU A 11 -13.56 -17.07 16.87
CA LEU A 11 -13.49 -17.45 18.28
C LEU A 11 -13.36 -18.97 18.50
N CYS A 12 -13.95 -19.81 17.65
CA CYS A 12 -13.81 -21.28 17.76
C CYS A 12 -12.44 -21.79 17.30
N GLY A 13 -11.61 -20.97 16.65
CA GLY A 13 -10.20 -21.25 16.40
C GLY A 13 -9.26 -20.88 17.56
N MET A 14 -9.76 -20.16 18.59
CA MET A 14 -8.96 -19.74 19.74
C MET A 14 -8.93 -20.75 20.90
N THR A 15 -9.63 -21.87 20.80
CA THR A 15 -9.40 -23.03 21.67
C THR A 15 -8.32 -23.93 21.08
N VAL A 16 -7.13 -23.38 20.84
CA VAL A 16 -5.93 -24.22 20.81
C VAL A 16 -5.73 -24.68 22.26
N PRO A 17 -5.64 -25.99 22.53
CA PRO A 17 -5.37 -26.45 23.89
C PRO A 17 -4.10 -25.75 24.39
N ALA A 18 -4.23 -25.02 25.51
CA ALA A 18 -3.15 -24.36 26.24
C ALA A 18 -2.19 -25.37 26.91
N HIS A 19 -1.93 -26.49 26.23
CA HIS A 19 -1.13 -27.61 26.69
C HIS A 19 -0.16 -28.02 25.59
N LEU A 20 0.80 -27.15 25.31
CA LEU A 20 2.11 -27.48 24.75
C LEU A 20 3.04 -26.31 25.10
N MET A 21 3.49 -26.32 26.35
CA MET A 21 4.40 -25.35 26.94
C MET A 21 5.80 -25.50 26.31
N ALA A 22 6.02 -24.83 25.18
CA ALA A 22 7.35 -24.58 24.63
C ALA A 22 7.86 -23.21 25.11
N GLU A 23 9.19 -23.01 25.16
CA GLU A 23 9.76 -21.67 25.33
C GLU A 23 9.28 -20.78 24.17
N GLU A 24 8.56 -19.70 24.50
CA GLU A 24 8.06 -18.74 23.51
C GLU A 24 8.88 -17.46 23.55
N ASN A 25 9.34 -17.03 22.38
CA ASN A 25 10.00 -15.75 22.18
C ASN A 25 8.97 -14.76 21.63
N ILE A 26 8.60 -13.76 22.42
CA ILE A 26 7.71 -12.68 22.02
C ILE A 26 8.56 -11.43 21.81
N ASN A 27 8.60 -10.95 20.57
CA ASN A 27 9.14 -9.65 20.23
C ASN A 27 8.16 -8.58 20.70
N TYR A 28 8.64 -7.51 21.29
CA TYR A 28 7.81 -6.35 21.62
C TYR A 28 8.57 -5.07 21.31
N ASP A 29 7.82 -4.05 20.92
CA ASP A 29 8.36 -2.73 20.63
C ASP A 29 7.38 -1.64 21.05
N ALA A 30 7.94 -0.48 21.37
CA ALA A 30 7.19 0.73 21.60
C ALA A 30 7.94 1.91 21.02
N SER A 31 7.23 2.87 20.42
CA SER A 31 7.79 4.12 19.94
C SER A 31 6.89 5.30 20.26
N LEU A 32 7.48 6.38 20.78
CA LEU A 32 6.84 7.69 20.91
C LEU A 32 7.38 8.58 19.78
N THR A 33 6.49 9.07 18.92
CA THR A 33 6.81 10.00 17.84
C THR A 33 6.19 11.37 18.12
N LEU A 34 7.03 12.40 18.05
CA LEU A 34 6.65 13.81 18.08
C LEU A 34 6.96 14.39 16.70
N GLU A 35 5.98 15.00 16.07
CA GLU A 35 6.12 15.62 14.75
C GLU A 35 5.43 16.98 14.75
N THR A 36 6.03 17.95 14.08
CA THR A 36 5.38 19.22 13.74
C THR A 36 5.84 19.70 12.37
N SER A 37 4.96 20.38 11.65
CA SER A 37 5.26 20.92 10.32
C SER A 37 4.39 22.12 9.97
N SER A 38 4.86 22.92 9.01
CA SER A 38 4.19 24.15 8.58
C SER A 38 3.04 23.93 7.59
N GLY A 39 2.92 22.73 7.01
CA GLY A 39 1.90 22.41 6.01
C GLY A 39 0.56 22.04 6.63
N SER A 40 -0.47 21.86 5.80
CA SER A 40 -1.73 21.23 6.24
C SER A 40 -1.57 19.74 6.56
N PHE A 41 -0.51 19.13 6.04
CA PHE A 41 -0.14 17.73 6.23
C PHE A 41 1.35 17.64 6.52
N ALA A 42 1.76 16.48 7.07
CA ALA A 42 3.16 16.11 7.23
C ALA A 42 3.93 16.23 5.90
N PRO A 43 5.24 16.58 5.91
CA PRO A 43 6.10 16.41 4.75
C PRO A 43 5.97 15.00 4.15
N TYR A 44 6.01 14.91 2.82
CA TYR A 44 5.70 13.71 2.05
C TYR A 44 6.42 12.46 2.58
N TYR A 45 7.73 12.55 2.81
CA TYR A 45 8.54 11.44 3.27
C TYR A 45 8.37 11.09 4.77
N PHE A 46 7.66 11.90 5.55
CA PHE A 46 7.22 11.51 6.89
C PHE A 46 5.99 10.59 6.81
N ALA A 47 5.12 10.79 5.81
CA ALA A 47 3.89 10.00 5.62
C ALA A 47 4.06 8.78 4.72
N ALA A 48 4.82 8.91 3.63
CA ALA A 48 4.95 7.91 2.58
C ALA A 48 5.58 6.61 3.10
N ASN A 49 5.02 5.47 2.70
CA ASN A 49 5.49 4.12 3.05
C ASN A 49 5.61 3.88 4.58
N ARG A 50 4.69 4.47 5.37
CA ARG A 50 4.60 4.30 6.84
C ARG A 50 3.26 3.73 7.31
N CYS A 51 2.67 2.87 6.49
CA CYS A 51 1.44 2.13 6.77
C CYS A 51 0.27 3.02 7.23
N GLY A 52 0.16 4.23 6.67
CA GLY A 52 -0.86 5.24 6.99
C GLY A 52 -0.91 5.68 8.46
N ILE A 53 0.20 5.58 9.20
CA ILE A 53 0.28 6.03 10.60
C ILE A 53 0.36 7.56 10.69
N LEU A 54 1.25 8.17 9.90
CA LEU A 54 1.51 9.61 9.90
C LEU A 54 0.94 10.24 8.63
N THR A 55 0.11 11.26 8.78
CA THR A 55 -0.43 12.06 7.66
C THR A 55 -0.64 13.53 8.04
N GLN A 56 -1.03 13.81 9.29
CA GLN A 56 -1.35 15.17 9.77
C GLN A 56 -0.10 15.99 10.04
N SER A 57 -0.23 17.32 10.08
CA SER A 57 0.89 18.25 10.28
C SER A 57 1.63 18.09 11.61
N ASP A 58 0.89 17.76 12.67
CA ASP A 58 1.39 17.68 14.03
C ASP A 58 0.89 16.39 14.67
N ASN A 59 1.81 15.64 15.29
CA ASN A 59 1.52 14.34 15.87
C ASN A 59 2.26 14.14 17.20
N VAL A 60 1.56 13.56 18.17
CA VAL A 60 2.11 13.00 19.41
C VAL A 60 1.54 11.60 19.53
N LEU A 61 2.28 10.61 19.03
CA LEU A 61 1.77 9.24 18.87
C LEU A 61 2.65 8.23 19.58
N LEU A 62 2.03 7.42 20.43
CA LEU A 62 2.58 6.22 21.00
C LEU A 62 2.13 5.01 20.16
N ASN A 63 3.07 4.27 19.62
CA ASN A 63 2.85 3.02 18.91
C ASN A 63 3.43 1.88 19.73
N VAL A 64 2.63 0.87 20.06
CA VAL A 64 3.06 -0.28 20.87
C VAL A 64 2.65 -1.57 20.17
N GLY A 65 3.60 -2.49 20.04
CA GLY A 65 3.40 -3.77 19.39
C GLY A 65 4.00 -4.93 20.16
N ALA A 66 3.42 -6.11 19.97
CA ALA A 66 4.00 -7.38 20.36
C ALA A 66 3.68 -8.44 19.31
N SER A 67 4.65 -9.30 19.00
CA SER A 67 4.49 -10.35 18.01
C SER A 67 5.34 -11.58 18.32
N ARG A 68 4.90 -12.71 17.79
CA ARG A 68 5.65 -13.97 17.75
C ARG A 68 5.75 -14.39 16.29
N ASP A 69 6.96 -14.44 15.78
CA ASP A 69 7.22 -14.87 14.41
C ASP A 69 7.16 -16.39 14.24
N TYR A 70 7.03 -16.82 12.99
CA TYR A 70 7.19 -18.22 12.65
C TYR A 70 8.63 -18.68 12.92
N ASP A 71 8.76 -19.76 13.68
CA ASP A 71 9.98 -20.56 13.69
C ASP A 71 10.10 -21.35 12.37
N LEU A 72 10.85 -20.78 11.41
CA LEU A 72 10.97 -21.34 10.07
C LEU A 72 11.66 -22.71 10.02
N SER A 73 12.42 -23.07 11.07
CA SER A 73 13.06 -24.39 11.19
C SER A 73 12.05 -25.51 11.43
N LYS A 74 10.87 -25.19 11.99
CA LYS A 74 9.82 -26.16 12.31
C LYS A 74 8.89 -26.39 11.12
N ARG A 75 8.43 -27.63 10.97
CA ARG A 75 7.41 -28.00 9.98
C ARG A 75 6.05 -27.39 10.29
N VAL A 76 5.68 -27.34 11.56
CA VAL A 76 4.42 -26.77 12.04
C VAL A 76 4.77 -25.70 13.06
N THR A 77 4.27 -24.49 12.84
CA THR A 77 4.40 -23.39 13.80
C THR A 77 3.29 -22.38 13.57
N TRP A 78 3.01 -21.58 14.58
CA TRP A 78 2.07 -20.46 14.52
C TRP A 78 2.83 -19.13 14.60
N SER A 79 2.13 -18.05 14.31
CA SER A 79 2.61 -16.69 14.51
C SER A 79 1.42 -15.83 14.87
N TYR A 80 1.63 -14.77 15.62
CA TYR A 80 0.58 -13.83 15.95
C TYR A 80 1.19 -12.48 16.29
N GLY A 81 0.40 -11.42 16.14
CA GLY A 81 0.85 -10.08 16.48
C GLY A 81 -0.31 -9.14 16.74
N ILE A 82 -0.05 -8.15 17.58
CA ILE A 82 -0.95 -7.04 17.86
C ILE A 82 -0.15 -5.75 17.91
N ARG A 83 -0.69 -4.68 17.32
CA ARG A 83 -0.13 -3.33 17.38
C ARG A 83 -1.25 -2.32 17.49
N ALA A 84 -1.12 -1.40 18.43
CA ALA A 84 -2.02 -0.27 18.59
C ALA A 84 -1.23 1.03 18.52
N VAL A 85 -1.86 2.05 17.93
CA VAL A 85 -1.34 3.42 17.94
C VAL A 85 -2.35 4.28 18.67
N GLY A 86 -1.87 5.14 19.55
CA GLY A 86 -2.69 6.08 20.29
C GLY A 86 -1.97 7.39 20.57
N GLY A 87 -2.74 8.47 20.67
CA GLY A 87 -2.21 9.80 20.94
C GLY A 87 -3.06 10.90 20.32
N TRP A 88 -2.41 11.98 19.95
CA TRP A 88 -3.05 13.16 19.37
C TRP A 88 -2.45 13.48 18.01
N SER A 89 -3.32 13.85 17.08
CA SER A 89 -2.97 14.41 15.77
C SER A 89 -3.75 15.70 15.55
N SER A 90 -3.15 16.65 14.84
CA SER A 90 -3.86 17.84 14.35
C SER A 90 -5.03 17.46 13.44
N ALA A 91 -5.94 18.41 13.22
CA ALA A 91 -7.03 18.22 12.26
C ALA A 91 -6.73 18.97 10.97
N THR A 92 -7.27 18.44 9.88
CA THR A 92 -7.29 19.09 8.58
C THR A 92 -8.74 19.42 8.19
N SER A 93 -8.96 20.63 7.69
CA SER A 93 -10.29 21.04 7.20
C SER A 93 -10.53 20.52 5.79
N TYR A 94 -11.65 19.80 5.61
CA TYR A 94 -12.17 19.33 4.33
C TYR A 94 -13.47 20.05 3.96
N GLY A 95 -13.69 20.25 2.66
CA GLY A 95 -14.96 20.73 2.13
C GLY A 95 -16.06 19.69 2.29
N ILE A 96 -17.24 20.14 2.71
CA ILE A 96 -18.43 19.30 2.77
C ILE A 96 -19.64 20.06 2.25
N PHE A 97 -20.46 19.41 1.44
CA PHE A 97 -21.72 19.93 0.95
C PHE A 97 -22.86 19.35 1.78
N ASP A 98 -23.69 20.21 2.34
CA ASP A 98 -24.91 19.81 3.03
C ASP A 98 -26.14 20.21 2.19
N PRO A 99 -26.82 19.25 1.53
CA PRO A 99 -28.02 19.53 0.76
C PRO A 99 -29.20 19.93 1.65
N SER A 100 -29.20 19.55 2.93
CA SER A 100 -30.28 19.78 3.88
C SER A 100 -30.17 21.12 4.62
N ALA A 101 -28.95 21.59 4.86
CA ALA A 101 -28.65 22.84 5.55
C ALA A 101 -28.28 23.95 4.56
N THR A 102 -29.26 24.42 3.78
CA THR A 102 -29.19 25.58 2.84
C THR A 102 -28.53 25.35 1.47
N SER A 103 -28.16 24.11 1.10
CA SER A 103 -27.45 23.82 -0.16
C SER A 103 -26.14 24.62 -0.28
N GLN A 104 -25.38 24.69 0.81
CA GLN A 104 -24.14 25.45 0.91
C GLN A 104 -22.94 24.55 1.18
N TRP A 105 -21.77 25.05 0.77
CA TRP A 105 -20.48 24.47 1.14
C TRP A 105 -20.08 24.93 2.54
N GLY A 106 -19.72 23.96 3.37
CA GLY A 106 -19.08 24.19 4.67
C GLY A 106 -17.72 23.51 4.73
N THR A 107 -17.13 23.56 5.92
CA THR A 107 -15.89 22.87 6.24
C THR A 107 -16.10 21.91 7.40
N ARG A 108 -15.48 20.75 7.34
CA ARG A 108 -15.40 19.79 8.43
C ARG A 108 -13.94 19.51 8.76
N ASP A 109 -13.58 19.73 10.02
CA ASP A 109 -12.27 19.35 10.52
C ASP A 109 -12.24 17.85 10.81
N ALA A 110 -11.37 17.13 10.12
CA ALA A 110 -11.18 15.69 10.31
C ALA A 110 -9.76 15.40 10.80
N ARG A 111 -9.63 14.39 11.66
CA ARG A 111 -8.36 13.89 12.19
C ARG A 111 -8.43 12.37 12.40
N PRO A 112 -7.30 11.67 12.42
CA PRO A 112 -7.26 10.27 12.83
C PRO A 112 -7.91 10.03 14.20
N ALA A 113 -8.45 8.83 14.41
CA ALA A 113 -8.94 8.43 15.73
C ALA A 113 -7.82 8.52 16.77
N ALA A 114 -8.16 8.95 18.00
CA ALA A 114 -7.18 9.09 19.08
C ALA A 114 -6.49 7.77 19.45
N ILE A 115 -7.16 6.64 19.24
CA ILE A 115 -6.60 5.29 19.37
C ILE A 115 -7.14 4.44 18.23
N TRP A 116 -6.27 3.66 17.59
CA TRP A 116 -6.69 2.64 16.63
C TRP A 116 -5.80 1.41 16.71
N LEU A 117 -6.37 0.28 16.28
CA LEU A 117 -5.64 -0.95 16.07
C LEU A 117 -4.93 -0.87 14.71
N GLN A 118 -3.61 -0.97 14.72
CA GLN A 118 -2.79 -0.95 13.51
C GLN A 118 -2.54 -2.36 12.98
N GLU A 119 -2.35 -3.33 13.88
CA GLU A 119 -2.22 -4.74 13.54
C GLU A 119 -2.96 -5.60 14.54
N ALA A 120 -3.58 -6.67 14.04
CA ALA A 120 -4.05 -7.80 14.83
C ALA A 120 -4.22 -8.99 13.89
N TRP A 121 -3.36 -9.98 14.05
CA TRP A 121 -3.29 -11.10 13.13
C TRP A 121 -2.81 -12.37 13.82
N ALA A 122 -3.20 -13.50 13.25
CA ALA A 122 -2.73 -14.82 13.63
C ALA A 122 -2.53 -15.67 12.39
N GLY A 123 -1.50 -16.48 12.40
CA GLY A 123 -1.11 -17.30 11.27
C GLY A 123 -0.64 -18.69 11.68
N PHE A 124 -0.78 -19.62 10.74
CA PHE A 124 -0.37 -21.00 10.84
C PHE A 124 0.49 -21.36 9.63
N LYS A 125 1.66 -21.94 9.88
CA LYS A 125 2.59 -22.41 8.86
C LYS A 125 2.62 -23.94 8.86
N PHE A 126 2.53 -24.51 7.67
CA PHE A 126 2.84 -25.91 7.40
C PHE A 126 3.89 -26.02 6.30
N ARG A 127 5.09 -26.50 6.65
CA ARG A 127 6.24 -26.60 5.75
C ARG A 127 6.53 -25.25 5.07
N GLY A 128 6.45 -25.20 3.73
CA GLY A 128 6.73 -24.03 2.91
C GLY A 128 5.51 -23.17 2.60
N VAL A 129 4.35 -23.42 3.22
CA VAL A 129 3.12 -22.65 3.03
C VAL A 129 2.54 -22.16 4.35
N TYR A 130 1.71 -21.13 4.28
CA TYR A 130 1.01 -20.59 5.44
C TYR A 130 -0.41 -20.15 5.09
N ILE A 131 -1.21 -20.00 6.14
CA ILE A 131 -2.46 -19.26 6.15
C ILE A 131 -2.42 -18.26 7.31
N GLU A 132 -2.86 -17.05 7.08
CA GLU A 132 -2.92 -15.96 8.05
C GLU A 132 -4.29 -15.27 7.96
N GLY A 133 -4.83 -14.89 9.11
CA GLY A 133 -6.04 -14.11 9.21
C GLY A 133 -5.82 -12.89 10.10
N GLY A 134 -6.26 -11.73 9.62
CA GLY A 134 -6.22 -10.48 10.37
C GLY A 134 -5.67 -9.32 9.56
N MET A 135 -5.24 -8.30 10.27
CA MET A 135 -4.71 -7.05 9.73
C MET A 135 -3.22 -6.98 10.09
N ARG A 136 -2.34 -7.13 9.11
CA ARG A 136 -0.89 -7.15 9.30
C ARG A 136 -0.23 -6.14 8.38
N GLN A 137 0.70 -5.34 8.90
CA GLN A 137 1.50 -4.46 8.08
C GLN A 137 2.36 -5.30 7.12
N SER A 138 2.30 -4.94 5.85
CA SER A 138 3.11 -5.53 4.79
C SER A 138 3.40 -4.44 3.77
N GLY A 139 4.48 -4.61 3.02
CA GLY A 139 4.80 -3.73 1.90
C GLY A 139 5.14 -4.54 0.67
N SER A 140 6.05 -4.02 -0.14
CA SER A 140 6.33 -4.59 -1.45
C SER A 140 6.84 -6.03 -1.34
N PRO A 141 6.35 -6.96 -2.18
CA PRO A 141 6.90 -8.31 -2.26
C PRO A 141 8.32 -8.36 -2.85
N LEU A 142 8.79 -7.30 -3.53
CA LEU A 142 10.03 -7.27 -4.32
C LEU A 142 10.93 -6.04 -4.08
N LEU A 143 10.37 -4.90 -3.66
CA LEU A 143 11.10 -3.64 -3.45
C LEU A 143 11.48 -3.45 -1.97
N ASP A 144 12.47 -2.59 -1.71
CA ASP A 144 12.86 -2.20 -0.36
C ASP A 144 11.93 -1.08 0.14
N ASP A 145 10.99 -1.38 1.04
CA ASP A 145 10.03 -0.38 1.55
C ASP A 145 10.69 0.79 2.31
N GLU A 146 11.91 0.62 2.83
CA GLU A 146 12.62 1.71 3.51
C GLU A 146 13.18 2.73 2.52
N LEU A 147 13.58 2.29 1.32
CA LEU A 147 14.28 3.12 0.34
C LEU A 147 13.47 3.46 -0.91
N SER A 148 12.61 2.56 -1.38
CA SER A 148 11.78 2.78 -2.56
C SER A 148 10.71 3.86 -2.35
N SER A 149 10.22 4.42 -3.46
CA SER A 149 9.00 5.22 -3.51
C SER A 149 7.73 4.41 -3.27
N GLY A 150 7.80 3.07 -3.40
CA GLY A 150 6.71 2.14 -3.09
C GLY A 150 6.33 1.26 -4.27
N ASP A 151 5.71 0.12 -3.97
CA ASP A 151 5.17 -0.80 -4.96
C ASP A 151 4.02 -0.20 -5.77
N MET A 152 3.89 -0.56 -7.04
CA MET A 152 2.78 -0.10 -7.89
C MET A 152 1.40 -0.66 -7.49
N VAL A 153 1.32 -1.84 -6.87
CA VAL A 153 0.04 -2.49 -6.54
C VAL A 153 -0.16 -2.58 -5.03
N HIS A 154 0.85 -3.01 -4.27
CA HIS A 154 0.70 -3.23 -2.84
C HIS A 154 1.95 -2.80 -2.07
N SER A 155 1.95 -1.55 -1.62
CA SER A 155 3.06 -0.90 -0.92
C SER A 155 2.79 -0.74 0.57
N ALA A 156 3.82 -0.33 1.31
CA ALA A 156 3.68 0.04 2.72
C ALA A 156 3.05 1.43 2.92
N ASN A 157 2.37 2.03 1.93
CA ASN A 157 1.87 3.40 2.03
C ASN A 157 0.57 3.52 2.86
N ALA A 158 -0.40 2.64 2.60
CA ALA A 158 -1.70 2.67 3.27
C ALA A 158 -1.73 1.82 4.55
N ARG A 159 -2.76 2.03 5.38
CA ARG A 159 -3.02 1.13 6.52
C ARG A 159 -3.31 -0.29 6.01
N PRO A 160 -2.91 -1.33 6.76
CA PRO A 160 -3.20 -2.70 6.36
C PRO A 160 -4.71 -2.96 6.31
N ILE A 161 -5.13 -3.80 5.36
CA ILE A 161 -6.51 -4.23 5.21
C ILE A 161 -6.68 -5.57 5.95
N PRO A 162 -7.70 -5.71 6.83
CA PRO A 162 -8.03 -7.00 7.41
C PRO A 162 -8.37 -8.02 6.32
N GLN A 163 -7.70 -9.17 6.33
CA GLN A 163 -7.81 -10.17 5.28
C GLN A 163 -7.52 -11.58 5.79
N ILE A 164 -7.96 -12.57 5.00
CA ILE A 164 -7.47 -13.94 5.08
C ILE A 164 -6.53 -14.14 3.90
N MET A 165 -5.28 -14.51 4.16
CA MET A 165 -4.23 -14.69 3.18
C MET A 165 -3.64 -16.08 3.29
N ALA A 166 -3.41 -16.74 2.16
CA ALA A 166 -2.65 -17.99 2.09
C ALA A 166 -1.56 -17.87 1.02
N GLY A 167 -0.41 -18.48 1.27
CA GLY A 167 0.70 -18.38 0.33
C GLY A 167 1.93 -19.19 0.72
N PHE A 168 3.03 -18.91 0.02
CA PHE A 168 4.32 -19.53 0.25
C PHE A 168 5.14 -18.76 1.30
N ILE A 169 5.87 -19.50 2.14
CA ILE A 169 6.89 -18.94 3.03
C ILE A 169 8.09 -18.55 2.17
N ASP A 170 8.25 -17.28 1.84
CA ASP A 170 9.28 -16.81 0.89
C ASP A 170 9.23 -17.62 -0.45
N PHE A 171 10.31 -17.59 -1.24
CA PHE A 171 10.47 -18.40 -2.43
C PHE A 171 10.78 -19.86 -2.09
N GLN A 172 9.96 -20.78 -2.61
CA GLN A 172 10.11 -22.22 -2.48
C GLN A 172 10.70 -22.83 -3.75
N ASP A 173 11.60 -23.81 -3.62
CA ASP A 173 12.18 -24.52 -4.76
C ASP A 173 11.08 -25.29 -5.52
N ILE A 174 11.03 -25.13 -6.85
CA ILE A 174 10.12 -25.92 -7.69
C ILE A 174 10.71 -27.33 -7.84
N PRO A 175 9.95 -28.40 -7.52
CA PRO A 175 10.42 -29.77 -7.68
C PRO A 175 10.95 -30.06 -9.09
N PHE A 176 11.95 -30.94 -9.18
CA PHE A 176 12.57 -31.36 -10.45
C PHE A 176 13.31 -30.26 -11.24
N THR A 177 13.48 -29.05 -10.69
CA THR A 177 14.26 -27.98 -11.33
C THR A 177 15.71 -27.89 -10.83
N ASN A 178 16.15 -28.79 -9.95
CA ASN A 178 17.49 -28.75 -9.33
C ASN A 178 17.85 -27.37 -8.76
N LYS A 179 16.88 -26.68 -8.14
CA LYS A 179 16.99 -25.31 -7.58
C LYS A 179 17.24 -24.21 -8.61
N TRP A 180 17.02 -24.48 -9.89
CA TRP A 180 17.12 -23.44 -10.93
C TRP A 180 15.94 -22.49 -10.94
N ALA A 181 14.78 -22.93 -10.48
CA ALA A 181 13.57 -22.11 -10.40
C ALA A 181 12.91 -22.24 -9.03
N GLN A 182 12.45 -21.11 -8.50
CA GLN A 182 11.70 -21.00 -7.27
C GLN A 182 10.38 -20.27 -7.52
N ILE A 183 9.37 -20.54 -6.70
CA ILE A 183 8.05 -19.92 -6.76
C ILE A 183 7.73 -19.22 -5.43
N LYS A 184 7.13 -18.03 -5.51
CA LYS A 184 6.50 -17.31 -4.40
C LYS A 184 5.13 -16.85 -4.87
N GLY A 185 4.17 -16.78 -3.97
CA GLY A 185 2.83 -16.35 -4.32
C GLY A 185 1.93 -16.28 -3.10
N VAL A 186 0.91 -15.44 -3.18
CA VAL A 186 -0.15 -15.32 -2.18
C VAL A 186 -1.50 -15.13 -2.87
N ILE A 187 -2.56 -15.52 -2.18
CA ILE A 187 -3.95 -15.18 -2.51
C ILE A 187 -4.60 -14.72 -1.22
N SER A 188 -5.31 -13.60 -1.27
CA SER A 188 -6.05 -13.08 -0.13
C SER A 188 -7.39 -12.48 -0.52
N TYR A 189 -8.29 -12.51 0.45
CA TYR A 189 -9.56 -11.77 0.44
C TYR A 189 -9.70 -10.99 1.74
N GLY A 190 -10.08 -9.72 1.63
CA GLY A 190 -10.21 -8.81 2.74
C GLY A 190 -11.45 -7.95 2.66
N TRP A 191 -11.58 -7.08 3.66
CA TRP A 191 -12.74 -6.19 3.80
C TRP A 191 -12.26 -4.83 4.29
N PHE A 192 -12.70 -3.78 3.61
CA PHE A 192 -12.39 -2.43 4.02
C PHE A 192 -13.20 -2.06 5.26
N VAL A 193 -12.52 -1.48 6.26
CA VAL A 193 -13.11 -1.01 7.52
C VAL A 193 -13.05 0.52 7.62
N GLN A 194 -13.33 1.20 6.51
CA GLN A 194 -13.10 2.64 6.35
C GLN A 194 -14.36 3.50 6.16
N ASN A 195 -15.57 2.94 6.29
CA ASN A 195 -16.82 3.69 6.06
C ASN A 195 -16.87 5.02 6.83
N GLY A 196 -16.49 5.02 8.11
CA GLY A 196 -16.49 6.25 8.92
C GLY A 196 -15.43 7.28 8.47
N TRP A 197 -14.33 6.83 7.86
CA TRP A 197 -13.36 7.73 7.24
C TRP A 197 -13.95 8.36 5.98
N ILE A 198 -14.56 7.56 5.11
CA ILE A 198 -15.26 8.05 3.90
C ILE A 198 -16.33 9.08 4.28
N ASP A 199 -17.19 8.76 5.25
CA ASP A 199 -18.29 9.63 5.66
C ASP A 199 -17.83 10.97 6.28
N SER A 200 -16.60 11.01 6.80
CA SER A 200 -16.01 12.22 7.37
C SER A 200 -15.22 13.08 6.38
N HIS A 201 -14.74 12.50 5.28
CA HIS A 201 -13.85 13.17 4.32
C HIS A 201 -14.50 13.46 2.97
N TYR A 202 -15.50 12.67 2.55
CA TYR A 202 -16.20 12.89 1.29
C TYR A 202 -17.11 14.12 1.35
N ASN A 203 -17.12 14.90 0.27
CA ASN A 203 -17.89 16.14 0.23
C ASN A 203 -19.38 15.98 -0.10
N PHE A 204 -19.83 14.82 -0.59
CA PHE A 204 -21.23 14.54 -0.96
C PHE A 204 -21.82 15.40 -2.08
N TYR A 205 -21.02 16.18 -2.81
CA TYR A 205 -21.53 17.04 -3.89
C TYR A 205 -21.69 16.29 -5.22
N ASN A 206 -20.65 15.59 -5.68
CA ASN A 206 -20.63 14.87 -6.95
C ASN A 206 -19.81 13.58 -6.81
N TYR A 207 -20.02 12.64 -7.74
CA TYR A 207 -19.34 11.33 -7.84
C TYR A 207 -19.98 10.29 -6.91
N HIS A 208 -19.26 9.22 -6.59
CA HIS A 208 -19.74 8.14 -5.74
C HIS A 208 -18.80 7.78 -4.61
N ILE A 209 -19.38 7.06 -3.64
CA ILE A 209 -18.66 6.32 -2.61
C ILE A 209 -19.24 4.92 -2.49
N ASN A 210 -18.40 3.93 -2.24
CA ASN A 210 -18.81 2.57 -1.92
C ASN A 210 -18.62 2.28 -0.42
N ARG A 211 -19.64 1.69 0.22
CA ARG A 211 -19.56 1.25 1.62
C ARG A 211 -19.57 -0.26 1.72
N ASN A 212 -18.82 -0.79 2.70
CA ASN A 212 -18.66 -2.23 2.93
C ASN A 212 -17.98 -2.96 1.75
N GLN A 213 -17.04 -2.28 1.10
CA GLN A 213 -16.25 -2.80 -0.02
C GLN A 213 -15.40 -4.00 0.43
N LEU A 214 -15.31 -5.01 -0.43
CA LEU A 214 -14.45 -6.17 -0.29
C LEU A 214 -13.20 -6.00 -1.15
N TYR A 215 -12.15 -6.72 -0.77
CA TYR A 215 -10.83 -6.63 -1.37
C TYR A 215 -10.33 -8.02 -1.77
N SER A 216 -9.61 -8.12 -2.88
CA SER A 216 -8.83 -9.30 -3.23
C SER A 216 -7.42 -8.90 -3.63
N TYR A 217 -6.43 -9.69 -3.23
CA TYR A 217 -5.05 -9.48 -3.66
C TYR A 217 -4.37 -10.82 -3.94
N LYS A 218 -3.55 -10.84 -4.99
CA LYS A 218 -2.88 -12.03 -5.48
C LYS A 218 -1.52 -11.63 -6.03
N ASN A 219 -0.54 -12.48 -5.84
CA ASN A 219 0.68 -12.40 -6.62
C ASN A 219 1.23 -13.79 -6.91
N ILE A 220 2.03 -13.86 -7.98
CA ILE A 220 2.80 -15.04 -8.33
C ILE A 220 4.12 -14.62 -8.97
N TYR A 221 5.21 -15.18 -8.47
CA TYR A 221 6.57 -14.88 -8.89
C TYR A 221 7.38 -16.14 -9.10
N PHE A 222 8.21 -16.09 -10.14
CA PHE A 222 9.19 -17.11 -10.46
C PHE A 222 10.58 -16.49 -10.39
N ARG A 223 11.47 -17.08 -9.61
CA ARG A 223 12.85 -16.61 -9.41
C ARG A 223 13.86 -17.66 -9.83
N SER A 224 14.86 -17.25 -10.61
CA SER A 224 16.00 -18.12 -10.94
C SER A 224 16.97 -18.23 -9.75
N ASN A 225 17.79 -19.30 -9.74
CA ASN A 225 18.63 -19.67 -8.60
C ASN A 225 19.35 -18.47 -7.90
N PRO A 226 18.97 -18.11 -6.66
CA PRO A 226 19.52 -16.93 -5.98
C PRO A 226 20.96 -17.11 -5.49
N GLN A 227 21.53 -18.31 -5.58
CA GLN A 227 22.93 -18.56 -5.24
C GLN A 227 23.88 -18.25 -6.40
N LYS A 228 23.36 -18.08 -7.62
CA LYS A 228 24.16 -17.64 -8.76
C LYS A 228 24.41 -16.13 -8.69
N PRO A 229 25.52 -15.64 -9.27
CA PRO A 229 25.79 -14.21 -9.32
C PRO A 229 24.64 -13.43 -9.96
N PHE A 230 24.05 -13.96 -11.03
CA PHE A 230 22.88 -13.38 -11.67
C PHE A 230 21.61 -14.17 -11.33
N SER A 231 20.57 -13.47 -10.90
CA SER A 231 19.26 -14.02 -10.56
C SER A 231 18.17 -13.09 -11.07
N VAL A 232 17.13 -13.65 -11.67
CA VAL A 232 16.01 -12.93 -12.29
C VAL A 232 14.73 -13.39 -11.61
N THR A 233 13.88 -12.44 -11.24
CA THR A 233 12.51 -12.68 -10.80
C THR A 233 11.56 -12.05 -11.80
N VAL A 234 10.56 -12.81 -12.23
CA VAL A 234 9.45 -12.33 -13.05
C VAL A 234 8.13 -12.76 -12.42
N GLY A 235 7.08 -11.97 -12.58
CA GLY A 235 5.77 -12.34 -12.09
C GLY A 235 4.74 -11.25 -12.27
N ALA A 236 3.64 -11.40 -11.54
CA ALA A 236 2.55 -10.46 -11.57
C ALA A 236 1.93 -10.28 -10.19
N GLN A 237 1.36 -9.10 -10.00
CA GLN A 237 0.47 -8.77 -8.90
C GLN A 237 -0.89 -8.39 -9.47
N ILE A 238 -1.96 -8.74 -8.75
CA ILE A 238 -3.32 -8.37 -9.09
C ILE A 238 -4.04 -8.04 -7.80
N ALA A 239 -4.63 -6.87 -7.73
CA ALA A 239 -5.55 -6.47 -6.70
C ALA A 239 -6.91 -6.13 -7.29
N GLY A 240 -7.94 -6.13 -6.47
CA GLY A 240 -9.22 -5.61 -6.89
C GLY A 240 -10.24 -5.45 -5.80
N ASP A 241 -11.23 -4.65 -6.14
CA ASP A 241 -12.34 -4.22 -5.31
C ASP A 241 -13.64 -4.81 -5.83
N PHE A 242 -14.48 -5.32 -4.92
CA PHE A 242 -15.78 -5.88 -5.27
C PHE A 242 -16.77 -5.77 -4.11
N GLY A 243 -18.06 -6.01 -4.37
CA GLY A 243 -19.08 -6.00 -3.34
C GLY A 243 -19.35 -4.63 -2.71
N GLY A 244 -20.10 -4.63 -1.61
CA GLY A 244 -20.52 -3.40 -0.96
C GLY A 244 -21.71 -2.74 -1.66
N THR A 245 -21.86 -1.43 -1.45
CA THR A 245 -22.97 -0.64 -2.01
C THR A 245 -22.45 0.74 -2.39
N THR A 246 -22.60 1.09 -3.66
CA THR A 246 -22.17 2.36 -4.22
C THR A 246 -23.33 3.36 -4.19
N TYR A 247 -23.04 4.58 -3.75
CA TYR A 247 -23.99 5.69 -3.63
C TYR A 247 -23.53 6.81 -4.54
N HIS A 248 -24.33 7.19 -5.55
CA HIS A 248 -23.98 8.21 -6.53
C HIS A 248 -24.67 9.54 -6.24
N TYR A 249 -23.87 10.60 -6.22
CA TYR A 249 -24.29 11.96 -5.92
C TYR A 249 -24.08 12.86 -7.14
N ALA A 250 -25.04 13.75 -7.37
CA ALA A 250 -24.93 14.82 -8.34
C ALA A 250 -25.53 16.09 -7.74
N LYS A 251 -24.76 17.18 -7.72
CA LYS A 251 -25.14 18.47 -7.16
C LYS A 251 -25.71 18.37 -5.72
N GLY A 252 -25.12 17.50 -4.90
CA GLY A 252 -25.50 17.27 -3.51
C GLY A 252 -26.64 16.28 -3.30
N GLN A 253 -27.23 15.74 -4.37
CA GLN A 253 -28.37 14.82 -4.29
C GLN A 253 -27.95 13.40 -4.61
N LEU A 254 -28.32 12.46 -3.75
CA LEU A 254 -28.24 11.02 -4.03
C LEU A 254 -29.24 10.71 -5.15
N TYR A 255 -28.75 10.26 -6.31
CA TYR A 255 -29.60 9.94 -7.46
C TYR A 255 -29.61 8.46 -7.81
N ASP A 256 -28.61 7.69 -7.37
CA ASP A 256 -28.54 6.25 -7.61
C ASP A 256 -27.85 5.50 -6.47
N VAL A 257 -28.26 4.25 -6.26
CA VAL A 257 -27.71 3.32 -5.27
C VAL A 257 -27.58 1.95 -5.90
N GLU A 258 -26.34 1.52 -6.10
CA GLU A 258 -26.01 0.23 -6.72
C GLU A 258 -25.49 -0.74 -5.66
N LYS A 259 -26.03 -1.97 -5.65
CA LYS A 259 -25.59 -3.02 -4.73
C LYS A 259 -24.83 -4.09 -5.50
N HIS A 260 -23.57 -4.27 -5.12
CA HIS A 260 -22.65 -5.21 -5.76
C HIS A 260 -22.72 -6.61 -5.14
N GLY A 261 -22.34 -7.61 -5.93
CA GLY A 261 -22.30 -9.02 -5.52
C GLY A 261 -21.34 -9.27 -4.36
N SER A 262 -21.76 -10.11 -3.41
CA SER A 262 -20.91 -10.55 -2.28
C SER A 262 -21.12 -12.03 -1.93
N SER A 263 -21.65 -12.80 -2.89
CA SER A 263 -21.86 -14.24 -2.82
C SER A 263 -20.56 -15.01 -3.02
N ILE A 264 -20.52 -16.29 -2.68
CA ILE A 264 -19.32 -17.13 -2.91
C ILE A 264 -18.91 -17.14 -4.39
N SER A 265 -19.87 -17.05 -5.32
CA SER A 265 -19.60 -16.96 -6.75
C SER A 265 -18.76 -15.72 -7.08
N ASP A 266 -19.05 -14.59 -6.44
CA ASP A 266 -18.35 -13.33 -6.70
C ASP A 266 -16.89 -13.38 -6.23
N TYR A 267 -16.62 -14.10 -5.13
CA TYR A 267 -15.24 -14.39 -4.72
C TYR A 267 -14.49 -15.22 -5.78
N TRP A 268 -15.14 -16.21 -6.40
CA TRP A 268 -14.55 -16.99 -7.48
C TRP A 268 -14.34 -16.19 -8.76
N LYS A 269 -15.29 -15.33 -9.14
CA LYS A 269 -15.13 -14.38 -10.25
C LYS A 269 -13.93 -13.46 -10.02
N MET A 270 -13.73 -12.99 -8.79
CA MET A 270 -12.56 -12.20 -8.43
C MET A 270 -11.26 -13.02 -8.40
N LEU A 271 -11.30 -14.35 -8.28
CA LEU A 271 -10.11 -15.20 -8.34
C LEU A 271 -9.57 -15.31 -9.76
N ILE A 272 -10.49 -15.59 -10.69
CA ILE A 272 -10.23 -15.78 -12.11
C ILE A 272 -11.23 -14.85 -12.82
N PRO A 273 -10.80 -13.63 -13.21
CA PRO A 273 -11.65 -12.72 -13.94
C PRO A 273 -12.15 -13.41 -15.21
N THR A 274 -13.44 -13.72 -15.25
CA THR A 274 -14.11 -14.31 -16.41
C THR A 274 -15.02 -13.24 -16.99
N PRO A 275 -15.08 -13.07 -18.33
CA PRO A 275 -16.09 -12.22 -18.93
C PRO A 275 -17.47 -12.77 -18.56
N ASP A 276 -18.36 -11.93 -18.04
CA ASP A 276 -19.75 -12.34 -17.85
C ASP A 276 -20.44 -12.48 -19.22
N ASN A 277 -21.35 -13.45 -19.32
CA ASN A 277 -22.09 -13.78 -20.54
C ASN A 277 -23.14 -12.70 -20.88
N GLY A 278 -22.70 -11.56 -21.42
CA GLY A 278 -23.55 -10.56 -22.03
C GLY A 278 -23.11 -9.14 -21.71
N ASP A 279 -22.56 -8.45 -22.72
CA ASP A 279 -22.36 -7.01 -22.90
C ASP A 279 -21.81 -6.12 -21.76
N ASP A 280 -21.53 -6.64 -20.55
CA ASP A 280 -21.08 -5.84 -19.41
C ASP A 280 -19.69 -6.25 -18.90
N PHE A 281 -18.98 -5.24 -18.39
CA PHE A 281 -17.61 -5.24 -17.88
C PHE A 281 -17.33 -6.36 -16.85
N TYR A 282 -16.05 -6.76 -16.72
CA TYR A 282 -15.60 -7.72 -15.70
C TYR A 282 -16.11 -7.34 -14.29
N GLU A 283 -16.56 -8.32 -13.49
CA GLU A 283 -17.01 -8.09 -12.12
C GLU A 283 -15.88 -7.50 -11.26
N GLY A 284 -16.15 -6.35 -10.63
CA GLY A 284 -15.20 -5.65 -9.76
C GLY A 284 -14.32 -4.63 -10.49
N ALA A 285 -13.55 -3.85 -9.72
CA ALA A 285 -12.45 -3.05 -10.25
C ALA A 285 -11.13 -3.81 -10.03
N LEU A 286 -10.34 -3.99 -11.08
CA LEU A 286 -9.06 -4.70 -11.02
C LEU A 286 -7.92 -3.74 -11.36
N LEU A 287 -6.77 -3.98 -10.75
CA LEU A 287 -5.49 -3.44 -11.20
C LEU A 287 -4.38 -4.40 -10.87
N GLY A 288 -3.26 -4.27 -11.55
CA GLY A 288 -2.14 -5.15 -11.33
C GLY A 288 -0.85 -4.63 -11.90
N SER A 289 0.20 -5.43 -11.78
CA SER A 289 1.46 -5.14 -12.42
C SER A 289 2.15 -6.37 -12.98
N TRP A 290 2.86 -6.18 -14.09
CA TRP A 290 3.92 -7.11 -14.51
C TRP A 290 5.24 -6.68 -13.89
N ASP A 291 5.86 -7.57 -13.14
CA ASP A 291 7.03 -7.24 -12.35
C ASP A 291 8.25 -8.00 -12.84
N PHE A 292 9.31 -7.25 -13.09
CA PHE A 292 10.60 -7.76 -13.55
C PHE A 292 11.69 -7.27 -12.61
N ASN A 293 12.57 -8.17 -12.19
CA ASN A 293 13.68 -7.86 -11.31
C ASN A 293 14.90 -8.68 -11.70
N ALA A 294 16.04 -8.03 -11.91
CA ALA A 294 17.31 -8.65 -12.22
C ALA A 294 18.35 -8.22 -11.18
N ARG A 295 18.89 -9.18 -10.43
CA ARG A 295 19.89 -8.96 -9.39
C ARG A 295 21.21 -9.59 -9.78
N TYR A 296 22.28 -8.81 -9.68
CA TYR A 296 23.66 -9.23 -9.83
C TYR A 296 24.44 -9.07 -8.52
N ARG A 297 25.05 -10.16 -8.04
CA ARG A 297 25.96 -10.19 -6.89
C ARG A 297 27.40 -10.07 -7.36
N LEU A 298 28.07 -9.02 -6.93
CA LEU A 298 29.48 -8.76 -7.18
C LEU A 298 30.35 -9.78 -6.44
N ARG A 299 31.62 -9.91 -6.85
CA ARG A 299 32.59 -10.79 -6.17
C ARG A 299 32.85 -10.39 -4.72
N SER A 300 32.65 -9.12 -4.40
CA SER A 300 32.73 -8.54 -3.06
C SER A 300 31.43 -8.66 -2.27
N GLY A 301 30.49 -9.52 -2.69
CA GLY A 301 29.22 -9.78 -2.01
C GLY A 301 28.14 -8.70 -2.17
N HIS A 302 28.50 -7.46 -2.53
CA HIS A 302 27.51 -6.40 -2.82
C HIS A 302 26.53 -6.82 -3.93
N GLU A 303 25.31 -6.29 -3.87
CA GLU A 303 24.24 -6.61 -4.81
C GLU A 303 23.77 -5.35 -5.53
N ILE A 304 23.57 -5.48 -6.86
CA ILE A 304 22.90 -4.48 -7.69
C ILE A 304 21.64 -5.13 -8.24
N LYS A 305 20.50 -4.44 -8.13
CA LYS A 305 19.19 -4.92 -8.53
C LYS A 305 18.57 -3.88 -9.45
N ALA A 306 18.18 -4.26 -10.66
CA ALA A 306 17.39 -3.44 -11.55
C ALA A 306 15.98 -4.01 -11.65
N TYR A 307 14.96 -3.16 -11.67
CA TYR A 307 13.57 -3.60 -11.70
C TYR A 307 12.68 -2.69 -12.52
N PHE A 308 11.58 -3.28 -13.00
CA PHE A 308 10.49 -2.59 -13.67
C PHE A 308 9.16 -3.19 -13.17
N GLN A 309 8.28 -2.34 -12.65
CA GLN A 309 6.90 -2.70 -12.34
C GLN A 309 5.98 -1.97 -13.30
N TRP A 310 5.30 -2.75 -14.13
CA TRP A 310 4.39 -2.23 -15.11
C TRP A 310 2.96 -2.27 -14.63
N LEU A 311 2.42 -1.12 -14.25
CA LEU A 311 1.02 -0.98 -13.85
C LEU A 311 0.04 -1.17 -15.03
N TRP A 312 -1.07 -1.83 -14.77
CA TRP A 312 -2.22 -1.95 -15.67
C TRP A 312 -3.52 -2.03 -14.85
N GLU A 313 -4.65 -1.64 -15.46
CA GLU A 313 -5.99 -1.72 -14.84
C GLU A 313 -6.98 -2.58 -15.64
N ASP A 314 -6.69 -2.80 -16.92
CA ASP A 314 -7.52 -3.61 -17.79
C ASP A 314 -6.69 -4.51 -18.73
N GLY A 315 -7.38 -5.28 -19.57
CA GLY A 315 -6.73 -6.16 -20.54
C GLY A 315 -5.87 -5.43 -21.57
N SER A 316 -6.14 -4.15 -21.85
CA SER A 316 -5.37 -3.35 -22.79
C SER A 316 -4.01 -2.95 -22.21
N GLY A 317 -3.98 -2.57 -20.93
CA GLY A 317 -2.77 -2.32 -20.15
C GLY A 317 -1.94 -3.60 -19.98
N MET A 318 -2.58 -4.75 -19.71
CA MET A 318 -1.89 -6.05 -19.68
C MET A 318 -1.18 -6.37 -21.01
N SER A 319 -1.75 -5.91 -22.12
CA SER A 319 -1.28 -6.13 -23.50
C SER A 319 -0.34 -5.03 -24.02
N LYS A 320 0.21 -4.18 -23.14
CA LYS A 320 1.20 -3.13 -23.46
C LYS A 320 0.67 -1.88 -24.16
N HIS A 321 -0.63 -1.61 -24.20
CA HIS A 321 -1.15 -0.42 -24.91
C HIS A 321 -0.82 0.90 -24.20
N ASN A 322 -0.63 0.87 -22.87
CA ASN A 322 -0.09 1.99 -22.10
C ASN A 322 1.45 2.16 -22.24
N GLY A 323 2.09 1.47 -23.18
CA GLY A 323 3.48 1.67 -23.57
C GLY A 323 4.48 1.20 -22.52
N TRP A 324 5.08 2.13 -21.78
CA TRP A 324 6.09 1.86 -20.75
C TRP A 324 5.75 2.55 -19.43
N ASP A 325 4.47 2.87 -19.22
CA ASP A 325 3.99 3.35 -17.94
C ASP A 325 4.37 2.36 -16.83
N GLY A 326 4.90 2.86 -15.73
CA GLY A 326 5.36 2.05 -14.61
C GLY A 326 6.51 2.67 -13.84
N LEU A 327 7.03 1.88 -12.90
CA LEU A 327 8.15 2.23 -12.05
C LEU A 327 9.41 1.52 -12.53
N TRP A 328 10.42 2.29 -12.88
CA TRP A 328 11.75 1.82 -13.22
C TRP A 328 12.68 2.10 -12.06
N GLY A 329 13.53 1.15 -11.68
CA GLY A 329 14.45 1.40 -10.57
C GLY A 329 15.73 0.60 -10.59
N MET A 330 16.73 1.13 -9.90
CA MET A 330 17.97 0.47 -9.57
C MET A 330 18.23 0.60 -8.08
N GLU A 331 18.59 -0.50 -7.45
CA GLU A 331 18.92 -0.61 -6.04
C GLU A 331 20.32 -1.19 -5.88
N TYR A 332 21.08 -0.62 -4.96
CA TYR A 332 22.35 -1.13 -4.49
C TYR A 332 22.23 -1.52 -3.03
N LYS A 333 22.78 -2.68 -2.68
CA LYS A 333 22.88 -3.18 -1.31
C LYS A 333 24.30 -3.64 -1.03
N SER A 334 24.88 -3.12 0.05
CA SER A 334 26.20 -3.56 0.48
C SER A 334 26.14 -4.92 1.21
N GLU A 335 27.23 -5.69 1.13
CA GLU A 335 27.41 -6.90 1.96
C GLU A 335 27.65 -6.54 3.44
N THR A 336 28.37 -5.44 3.68
CA THR A 336 28.73 -4.97 5.02
C THR A 336 28.29 -3.51 5.25
N PRO A 337 27.95 -3.13 6.50
CA PRO A 337 27.65 -1.73 6.84
C PRO A 337 28.83 -0.81 6.49
N TRP A 338 28.54 0.32 5.86
CA TRP A 338 29.50 1.38 5.53
C TRP A 338 28.76 2.70 5.30
N TRP A 339 29.45 3.74 4.84
CA TRP A 339 28.85 5.08 4.71
C TRP A 339 27.73 5.18 3.65
N ILE A 340 27.54 4.20 2.74
CA ILE A 340 26.30 4.04 1.92
C ILE A 340 25.91 2.55 1.80
N ASP A 341 25.40 1.92 2.85
CA ASP A 341 25.02 0.50 2.77
C ASP A 341 23.78 0.18 1.91
N GLY A 342 22.98 1.17 1.54
CA GLY A 342 21.85 1.02 0.63
C GLY A 342 21.60 2.26 -0.22
N ALA A 343 21.25 2.09 -1.50
CA ALA A 343 20.88 3.19 -2.37
C ALA A 343 19.80 2.76 -3.38
N VAL A 344 18.88 3.66 -3.70
CA VAL A 344 17.84 3.48 -4.71
C VAL A 344 17.77 4.73 -5.60
N ILE A 345 17.62 4.50 -6.90
CA ILE A 345 17.18 5.51 -7.86
C ILE A 345 16.02 4.94 -8.67
N GLU A 346 14.94 5.72 -8.78
CA GLU A 346 13.71 5.33 -9.44
C GLU A 346 13.21 6.44 -10.37
N TYR A 347 12.60 6.03 -11.48
CA TYR A 347 11.84 6.86 -12.39
C TYR A 347 10.42 6.28 -12.50
N LEU A 348 9.43 7.08 -12.13
CA LEU A 348 8.01 6.77 -12.31
C LEU A 348 7.52 7.52 -13.55
N ASP A 349 6.84 6.84 -14.45
CA ASP A 349 6.09 7.46 -15.53
C ASP A 349 4.72 6.82 -15.66
N LEU A 350 3.68 7.60 -15.47
CA LEU A 350 2.28 7.22 -15.64
C LEU A 350 1.62 8.27 -16.53
N THR A 351 2.29 8.73 -17.60
CA THR A 351 1.75 9.82 -18.43
C THR A 351 1.06 9.36 -19.70
N ASN A 352 1.19 8.08 -20.07
CA ASN A 352 0.61 7.53 -21.28
C ASN A 352 -0.87 7.15 -21.11
N HIS A 353 -1.21 6.39 -20.06
CA HIS A 353 -2.59 5.93 -19.77
C HIS A 353 -3.29 5.27 -20.97
N GLY A 354 -2.54 4.52 -21.79
CA GLY A 354 -3.07 3.91 -23.02
C GLY A 354 -3.34 4.88 -24.17
N GLY A 355 -3.00 6.17 -24.05
CA GLY A 355 -3.30 7.21 -25.03
C GLY A 355 -4.68 7.85 -24.84
N PRO A 356 -5.13 8.74 -25.75
CA PRO A 356 -6.49 9.28 -25.74
C PRO A 356 -7.56 8.18 -25.92
N ILE A 357 -8.80 8.39 -25.44
CA ILE A 357 -9.93 7.49 -25.73
C ILE A 357 -10.07 7.34 -27.25
N HIS A 358 -10.00 6.10 -27.73
CA HIS A 358 -10.37 5.74 -29.10
C HIS A 358 -11.85 5.30 -29.16
N PHE A 359 -12.53 5.42 -30.31
CA PHE A 359 -13.98 5.17 -30.45
C PHE A 359 -14.42 3.70 -30.23
N ALA A 360 -15.65 3.46 -29.71
CA ALA A 360 -16.19 2.14 -29.34
C ALA A 360 -17.40 1.67 -30.19
N PRO A 361 -17.46 0.39 -30.60
CA PRO A 361 -18.62 -0.26 -31.20
C PRO A 361 -19.35 -1.15 -30.17
N HIS A 362 -20.24 -0.56 -29.38
CA HIS A 362 -21.28 -1.32 -28.63
C HIS A 362 -22.70 -0.98 -29.11
N PHE A 363 -22.82 -0.23 -30.20
CA PHE A 363 -24.09 0.00 -30.88
C PHE A 363 -24.15 -0.89 -32.12
N GLN A 364 -25.20 -1.74 -32.21
CA GLN A 364 -25.54 -2.40 -33.47
C GLN A 364 -25.63 -1.34 -34.58
N GLY A 365 -24.79 -1.44 -35.61
CA GLY A 365 -24.75 -0.51 -36.75
C GLY A 365 -23.59 0.51 -36.74
N ALA A 366 -22.57 0.38 -35.91
CA ALA A 366 -21.38 1.25 -35.97
C ALA A 366 -20.43 0.85 -37.12
N ASP A 367 -20.03 1.83 -37.94
CA ASP A 367 -19.15 1.65 -39.12
C ASP A 367 -17.66 1.47 -38.79
N ILE A 368 -17.26 1.54 -37.50
CA ILE A 368 -15.86 1.46 -37.07
C ILE A 368 -15.63 0.12 -36.34
N PRO A 369 -14.83 -0.81 -36.90
CA PRO A 369 -14.73 -2.19 -36.42
C PRO A 369 -13.68 -2.44 -35.32
N TYR A 370 -13.12 -1.39 -34.68
CA TYR A 370 -12.00 -1.51 -33.74
C TYR A 370 -12.41 -1.14 -32.30
N GLN A 371 -11.73 -1.73 -31.31
CA GLN A 371 -12.00 -1.61 -29.86
C GLN A 371 -11.69 -0.20 -29.30
N SER A 372 -12.52 0.28 -28.36
CA SER A 372 -12.26 1.49 -27.56
C SER A 372 -11.49 1.14 -26.29
N THR A 373 -10.22 1.47 -26.26
CA THR A 373 -9.37 1.41 -25.07
C THR A 373 -8.54 2.68 -24.96
N GLY A 374 -7.93 2.93 -23.80
CA GLY A 374 -7.13 4.12 -23.53
C GLY A 374 -7.83 5.11 -22.58
N ALA A 375 -7.13 6.20 -22.28
CA ALA A 375 -7.44 7.15 -21.22
C ALA A 375 -7.70 6.46 -19.87
N ASP A 376 -6.83 5.50 -19.54
CA ASP A 376 -6.81 4.87 -18.22
C ASP A 376 -6.78 5.92 -17.11
N ASN A 377 -7.21 5.56 -15.92
CA ASN A 377 -7.34 6.49 -14.80
C ASN A 377 -6.78 5.84 -13.53
N TYR A 378 -5.49 5.53 -13.56
CA TYR A 378 -4.81 4.73 -12.54
C TYR A 378 -5.25 5.02 -11.10
N TYR A 379 -5.59 3.95 -10.39
CA TYR A 379 -6.12 3.90 -9.02
C TYR A 379 -7.52 4.46 -8.81
N ASN A 380 -8.23 4.89 -9.85
CA ASN A 380 -9.62 5.32 -9.76
C ASN A 380 -10.57 4.26 -10.34
N SER A 381 -11.82 4.30 -9.88
CA SER A 381 -12.86 3.41 -10.41
C SER A 381 -14.16 4.18 -10.61
N GLY A 382 -14.85 3.89 -11.71
CA GLY A 382 -16.19 4.43 -12.01
C GLY A 382 -17.32 3.82 -11.18
N TYR A 383 -17.08 2.69 -10.49
CA TYR A 383 -18.09 1.93 -9.75
C TYR A 383 -17.72 1.66 -8.29
N TYR A 384 -16.42 1.64 -7.98
CA TYR A 384 -15.88 1.43 -6.63
C TYR A 384 -15.12 2.66 -6.13
N ASN A 385 -14.71 2.67 -4.87
CA ASN A 385 -13.84 3.74 -4.37
C ASN A 385 -12.48 3.72 -5.09
N ALA A 386 -11.76 4.84 -5.04
CA ALA A 386 -10.36 4.85 -5.40
C ALA A 386 -9.56 3.84 -4.56
N TYR A 387 -8.50 3.28 -5.17
CA TYR A 387 -7.68 2.20 -4.63
C TYR A 387 -6.85 2.65 -3.42
N THR A 388 -7.54 2.77 -2.30
CA THR A 388 -7.08 3.44 -1.09
C THR A 388 -7.62 2.75 0.17
N ASN A 389 -6.89 2.88 1.27
CA ASN A 389 -7.39 2.54 2.60
C ASN A 389 -7.16 3.72 3.55
N PHE A 390 -8.23 4.21 4.18
CA PHE A 390 -8.26 5.45 4.96
C PHE A 390 -7.68 6.65 4.19
N GLY A 391 -7.99 6.73 2.89
CA GLY A 391 -7.59 7.83 2.00
C GLY A 391 -6.15 7.82 1.51
N MET A 392 -5.31 6.93 2.03
CA MET A 392 -3.96 6.70 1.53
C MET A 392 -4.00 5.65 0.42
N GLY A 393 -3.29 5.89 -0.69
CA GLY A 393 -3.18 4.93 -1.78
C GLY A 393 -2.48 3.66 -1.35
N ILE A 394 -3.01 2.50 -1.75
CA ILE A 394 -2.43 1.19 -1.43
C ILE A 394 -1.21 0.91 -2.33
N GLY A 395 -1.20 1.44 -3.56
CA GLY A 395 -0.07 1.39 -4.50
C GLY A 395 1.03 2.42 -4.20
N ASN A 396 1.66 2.98 -5.24
CA ASN A 396 2.87 3.77 -5.09
C ASN A 396 2.58 5.16 -4.50
N ALA A 397 3.33 5.55 -3.45
CA ALA A 397 3.10 6.79 -2.70
C ALA A 397 3.37 8.06 -3.53
N MET A 398 4.15 7.99 -4.61
CA MET A 398 4.43 9.13 -5.49
C MET A 398 3.19 9.60 -6.25
N VAL A 399 2.12 8.81 -6.28
CA VAL A 399 0.80 9.25 -6.75
C VAL A 399 0.03 9.87 -5.59
N MET A 400 -0.37 11.14 -5.72
CA MET A 400 -0.98 11.88 -4.62
C MET A 400 -2.33 11.25 -4.21
N SER A 401 -2.38 10.76 -2.98
CA SER A 401 -3.55 10.05 -2.46
C SER A 401 -4.75 10.99 -2.18
N PRO A 402 -6.00 10.49 -2.26
CA PRO A 402 -7.20 11.30 -2.05
C PRO A 402 -7.32 11.96 -0.68
N ILE A 403 -6.65 11.47 0.36
CA ILE A 403 -6.61 12.16 1.66
C ILE A 403 -6.12 13.61 1.54
N TYR A 404 -5.32 13.93 0.53
CA TYR A 404 -4.81 15.29 0.33
C TYR A 404 -5.79 16.23 -0.37
N ASN A 405 -6.91 15.71 -0.88
CA ASN A 405 -7.95 16.49 -1.54
C ASN A 405 -8.81 17.20 -0.50
N ARG A 406 -8.42 18.44 -0.16
CA ARG A 406 -9.11 19.25 0.86
C ARG A 406 -10.52 19.68 0.46
N ASP A 407 -10.91 19.53 -0.79
CA ASP A 407 -12.29 19.71 -1.24
C ASP A 407 -13.18 18.50 -0.96
N GLY A 408 -12.62 17.41 -0.42
CA GLY A 408 -13.32 16.18 -0.09
C GLY A 408 -13.65 15.31 -1.30
N TYR A 409 -12.98 15.51 -2.45
CA TYR A 409 -13.18 14.66 -3.62
C TYR A 409 -12.51 13.28 -3.42
N PRO A 410 -13.21 12.15 -3.67
CA PRO A 410 -12.79 10.84 -3.18
C PRO A 410 -11.86 10.06 -4.13
N GLN A 411 -11.29 10.70 -5.16
CA GLN A 411 -10.48 10.04 -6.20
C GLN A 411 -9.09 10.67 -6.36
N PHE A 412 -8.16 9.95 -6.98
CA PHE A 412 -6.84 10.46 -7.34
C PHE A 412 -6.98 11.51 -8.45
N LEU A 413 -6.76 12.78 -8.10
CA LEU A 413 -6.84 13.90 -9.04
C LEU A 413 -5.58 14.07 -9.90
N LEU A 414 -4.46 13.50 -9.44
CA LEU A 414 -3.12 13.74 -9.98
C LEU A 414 -2.40 12.40 -10.28
N ASN A 415 -3.10 11.47 -10.93
CA ASN A 415 -2.59 10.14 -11.27
C ASN A 415 -1.84 10.07 -12.61
N ARG A 416 -2.01 11.07 -13.48
CA ARG A 416 -1.19 11.23 -14.68
C ARG A 416 0.12 11.93 -14.33
N VAL A 417 1.05 11.18 -13.76
CA VAL A 417 2.24 11.70 -13.06
C VAL A 417 3.53 11.08 -13.56
N LYS A 418 4.62 11.85 -13.54
CA LYS A 418 5.97 11.31 -13.68
C LYS A 418 6.94 11.97 -12.73
N GLY A 419 8.04 11.30 -12.41
CA GLY A 419 8.99 11.82 -11.45
C GLY A 419 10.20 10.94 -11.25
N VAL A 420 11.12 11.46 -10.45
CA VAL A 420 12.33 10.76 -10.01
C VAL A 420 12.30 10.64 -8.49
N HIS A 421 12.83 9.54 -7.98
CA HIS A 421 13.06 9.32 -6.57
C HIS A 421 14.48 8.79 -6.36
N VAL A 422 15.16 9.32 -5.35
CA VAL A 422 16.49 8.87 -4.93
C VAL A 422 16.48 8.71 -3.41
N ALA A 423 17.02 7.59 -2.93
CA ALA A 423 17.18 7.35 -1.51
C ALA A 423 18.55 6.73 -1.21
N LEU A 424 19.13 7.10 -0.08
CA LEU A 424 20.39 6.60 0.43
C LEU A 424 20.22 6.23 1.90
N ARG A 425 20.82 5.11 2.32
CA ARG A 425 21.01 4.72 3.72
C ARG A 425 22.48 4.40 3.95
N GLY A 426 22.98 4.77 5.11
CA GLY A 426 24.33 4.43 5.52
C GLY A 426 24.51 4.34 7.03
N THR A 427 25.62 3.75 7.41
CA THR A 427 26.04 3.53 8.80
C THR A 427 27.32 4.32 9.04
N LEU A 428 27.25 5.37 9.88
CA LEU A 428 28.38 6.26 10.20
C LEU A 428 29.25 5.71 11.34
N SER A 429 28.65 4.92 12.25
CA SER A 429 29.32 4.19 13.33
C SER A 429 28.46 3.01 13.75
N ASP A 430 28.95 2.16 14.66
CA ASP A 430 28.19 1.01 15.20
C ASP A 430 26.83 1.40 15.82
N CYS A 431 26.64 2.68 16.15
CA CYS A 431 25.47 3.18 16.85
C CYS A 431 24.73 4.27 16.08
N VAL A 432 25.26 4.78 14.97
CA VAL A 432 24.66 5.89 14.23
C VAL A 432 24.45 5.50 12.77
N GLY A 433 23.18 5.46 12.37
CA GLY A 433 22.76 5.32 10.98
C GLY A 433 22.09 6.58 10.47
N TYR A 434 21.97 6.71 9.16
CA TYR A 434 21.24 7.79 8.51
C TYR A 434 20.49 7.32 7.28
N LYS A 435 19.48 8.09 6.90
CA LYS A 435 18.72 7.92 5.67
C LYS A 435 18.42 9.28 5.06
N VAL A 436 18.61 9.42 3.75
CA VAL A 436 18.27 10.62 3.00
C VAL A 436 17.38 10.22 1.83
N LYS A 437 16.30 10.95 1.60
CA LYS A 437 15.39 10.78 0.48
C LYS A 437 15.23 12.09 -0.25
N PHE A 438 15.20 12.02 -1.57
CA PHE A 438 14.87 13.11 -2.47
C PHE A 438 13.89 12.63 -3.52
N GLY A 439 12.98 13.49 -3.93
CA GLY A 439 12.08 13.20 -5.04
C GLY A 439 11.64 14.47 -5.73
N TRP A 440 11.35 14.34 -7.01
CA TRP A 440 10.68 15.36 -7.80
C TRP A 440 9.60 14.69 -8.62
N ARG A 441 8.43 15.30 -8.69
CA ARG A 441 7.30 14.79 -9.46
C ARG A 441 6.52 15.91 -10.14
N LYS A 442 5.93 15.61 -11.29
CA LYS A 442 5.09 16.49 -12.09
C LYS A 442 3.83 15.73 -12.48
N ALA A 443 2.66 16.32 -12.20
CA ALA A 443 1.37 15.76 -12.55
C ALA A 443 0.63 16.64 -13.56
N LEU A 444 -0.19 16.00 -14.39
CA LEU A 444 -0.95 16.60 -15.48
C LEU A 444 -2.48 16.57 -15.25
N GLY A 445 -2.93 16.10 -14.08
CA GLY A 445 -4.34 15.82 -13.79
C GLY A 445 -4.64 14.33 -13.94
N THR A 446 -5.82 14.03 -14.47
CA THR A 446 -6.22 12.69 -14.93
C THR A 446 -6.35 12.68 -16.46
N SER A 447 -6.62 11.51 -17.06
CA SER A 447 -6.93 11.45 -18.50
C SER A 447 -8.25 12.13 -18.87
N TYR A 448 -9.21 12.10 -17.95
CA TYR A 448 -10.55 12.67 -18.13
C TYR A 448 -10.60 14.16 -17.78
N GLU A 449 -9.83 14.56 -16.77
CA GLU A 449 -9.77 15.91 -16.23
C GLU A 449 -8.31 16.40 -16.21
N PRO A 450 -7.76 16.80 -17.38
CA PRO A 450 -6.42 17.34 -17.45
C PRO A 450 -6.35 18.72 -16.79
N LEU A 451 -5.24 19.01 -16.12
CA LEU A 451 -4.99 20.33 -15.55
C LEU A 451 -4.71 21.37 -16.65
N GLN A 452 -5.15 22.61 -16.43
CA GLN A 452 -4.80 23.75 -17.29
C GLN A 452 -3.29 23.99 -17.36
N ALA A 453 -2.60 23.77 -16.23
CA ALA A 453 -1.15 23.84 -16.13
C ALA A 453 -0.65 22.68 -15.26
N PRO A 454 0.48 22.04 -15.61
CA PRO A 454 1.05 21.01 -14.76
C PRO A 454 1.42 21.53 -13.38
N VAL A 455 1.21 20.70 -12.36
CA VAL A 455 1.71 20.94 -11.00
C VAL A 455 2.95 20.11 -10.73
N HIS A 456 3.78 20.56 -9.81
CA HIS A 456 5.00 19.85 -9.43
C HIS A 456 5.17 19.81 -7.92
N SER A 457 6.02 18.90 -7.46
CA SER A 457 6.48 18.86 -6.07
C SER A 457 7.91 18.34 -6.00
N THR A 458 8.75 19.04 -5.24
CA THR A 458 10.07 18.61 -4.81
C THR A 458 9.98 18.21 -3.35
N MET A 459 10.41 17.01 -3.00
CA MET A 459 10.31 16.43 -1.67
C MET A 459 11.69 16.01 -1.19
N PHE A 460 12.01 16.26 0.07
CA PHE A 460 13.30 15.94 0.67
C PHE A 460 13.11 15.50 2.12
N MET A 461 13.92 14.53 2.55
CA MET A 461 14.02 14.15 3.94
C MET A 461 15.44 13.71 4.28
N ALA A 462 15.89 14.09 5.48
CA ALA A 462 17.10 13.55 6.10
C ALA A 462 16.75 13.08 7.51
N GLU A 463 17.11 11.86 7.84
CA GLU A 463 16.86 11.19 9.12
C GLU A 463 18.18 10.62 9.65
N ALA A 464 18.44 10.80 10.94
CA ALA A 464 19.55 10.18 11.65
C ALA A 464 19.00 9.38 12.83
N THR A 465 19.54 8.18 13.03
CA THR A 465 19.15 7.27 14.10
C THR A 465 20.35 6.94 14.95
N TRP A 466 20.22 7.16 16.27
CA TRP A 466 21.21 6.83 17.26
C TRP A 466 20.69 5.69 18.16
N ARG A 467 21.35 4.53 18.09
CA ARG A 467 21.16 3.41 19.02
C ARG A 467 21.92 3.73 20.30
N ILE A 468 21.22 3.83 21.42
CA ILE A 468 21.80 4.27 22.69
C ILE A 468 22.60 3.10 23.30
N PRO A 469 23.95 3.13 23.30
CA PRO A 469 24.75 1.93 23.64
C PRO A 469 24.54 1.47 25.09
N GLN A 470 24.18 2.39 25.98
CA GLN A 470 23.96 2.13 27.39
C GLN A 470 22.67 1.37 27.67
N VAL A 471 21.69 1.41 26.75
CA VAL A 471 20.38 0.77 26.92
C VAL A 471 20.07 -0.05 25.67
N LYS A 472 20.32 -1.36 25.74
CA LYS A 472 20.02 -2.28 24.65
C LYS A 472 18.56 -2.15 24.21
N GLY A 473 18.34 -2.03 22.90
CA GLY A 473 17.01 -1.89 22.31
C GLY A 473 16.50 -0.45 22.23
N LEU A 474 17.11 0.51 22.95
CA LEU A 474 16.69 1.91 22.92
C LEU A 474 17.35 2.67 21.76
N GLN A 475 16.55 3.42 21.01
CA GLN A 475 17.01 4.20 19.86
C GLN A 475 16.29 5.55 19.84
N LEU A 476 17.02 6.59 19.41
CA LEU A 476 16.51 7.93 19.17
C LEU A 476 16.72 8.29 17.70
N SER A 477 15.64 8.68 17.02
CA SER A 477 15.69 9.16 15.64
C SER A 477 15.26 10.62 15.57
N GLY A 478 15.96 11.40 14.75
CA GLY A 478 15.58 12.76 14.39
C GLY A 478 15.52 12.89 12.87
N ALA A 479 14.46 13.52 12.36
CA ALA A 479 14.28 13.75 10.93
C ALA A 479 13.87 15.19 10.62
N PHE A 480 14.33 15.68 9.48
CA PHE A 480 13.92 16.92 8.85
C PHE A 480 13.27 16.60 7.51
N GLY A 481 12.14 17.24 7.21
CA GLY A 481 11.37 17.05 5.98
C GLY A 481 11.07 18.40 5.31
N LEU A 482 11.11 18.42 3.98
CA LEU A 482 10.79 19.59 3.18
C LEU A 482 10.07 19.17 1.90
N ASP A 483 8.93 19.81 1.66
CA ASP A 483 8.17 19.75 0.41
C ASP A 483 8.00 21.15 -0.17
N HIS A 484 8.19 21.27 -1.48
CA HIS A 484 7.99 22.52 -2.21
C HIS A 484 7.24 22.28 -3.51
N GLY A 485 6.05 22.86 -3.65
CA GLY A 485 5.18 22.72 -4.81
C GLY A 485 3.69 22.73 -4.45
N GLN A 486 2.85 22.16 -5.32
CA GLN A 486 1.40 22.18 -5.19
C GLN A 486 0.78 20.78 -4.94
N MET A 487 1.61 19.76 -4.68
CA MET A 487 1.18 18.37 -4.56
C MET A 487 1.80 17.68 -3.33
N PRO A 488 1.16 17.75 -2.14
CA PRO A 488 -0.10 18.47 -1.83
C PRO A 488 0.09 19.97 -1.53
N GLY A 489 1.33 20.42 -1.30
CA GLY A 489 1.63 21.81 -0.96
C GLY A 489 3.01 21.93 -0.35
N ASN A 490 3.37 23.15 0.05
CA ASN A 490 4.61 23.40 0.78
C ASN A 490 4.49 22.91 2.23
N SER A 491 5.53 22.23 2.72
CA SER A 491 5.63 21.83 4.12
C SER A 491 7.09 21.76 4.54
N VAL A 492 7.42 22.28 5.71
CA VAL A 492 8.72 22.07 6.36
C VAL A 492 8.44 21.55 7.75
N GLY A 493 9.09 20.46 8.13
CA GLY A 493 8.79 19.78 9.38
C GLY A 493 10.00 19.11 10.02
N ALA A 494 9.85 18.84 11.31
CA ALA A 494 10.79 18.08 12.11
C ALA A 494 10.05 16.96 12.85
N MET A 495 10.72 15.83 12.99
CA MET A 495 10.20 14.65 13.68
C MET A 495 11.26 14.08 14.61
N VAL A 496 10.85 13.70 15.81
CA VAL A 496 11.67 12.99 16.78
C VAL A 496 10.93 11.74 17.23
N THR A 497 11.60 10.60 17.15
CA THR A 497 11.05 9.31 17.58
C THR A 497 11.98 8.66 18.59
N LEU A 498 11.46 8.35 19.77
CA LEU A 498 12.13 7.49 20.75
C LEU A 498 11.50 6.10 20.63
N SER A 499 12.30 5.08 20.33
CA SER A 499 11.82 3.70 20.20
C SER A 499 12.60 2.74 21.08
N TYR A 500 11.92 1.71 21.58
CA TYR A 500 12.51 0.61 22.32
C TYR A 500 12.00 -0.72 21.75
N ASP A 501 12.92 -1.63 21.46
CA ASP A 501 12.61 -3.01 21.07
C ASP A 501 13.23 -4.03 22.03
N GLY A 502 12.55 -5.16 22.22
CA GLY A 502 13.00 -6.20 23.14
C GLY A 502 12.43 -7.57 22.85
N LEU A 503 12.98 -8.56 23.56
CA LEU A 503 12.57 -9.96 23.48
C LEU A 503 12.17 -10.47 24.86
N LEU A 504 10.90 -10.87 24.99
CA LEU A 504 10.38 -11.54 26.16
C LEU A 504 10.47 -13.06 25.96
N LYS A 505 11.23 -13.74 26.83
CA LYS A 505 11.34 -15.21 26.85
C LYS A 505 10.40 -15.79 27.89
N LEU A 506 9.31 -16.39 27.45
CA LEU A 506 8.39 -17.10 28.32
C LEU A 506 8.85 -18.56 28.43
N ARG A 507 9.30 -18.96 29.62
CA ARG A 507 9.62 -20.36 29.91
C ARG A 507 8.35 -21.09 30.34
N GLY A 508 8.01 -22.17 29.65
CA GLY A 508 7.02 -23.12 30.14
C GLY A 508 7.46 -23.74 31.47
N LYS A 509 6.55 -23.82 32.45
CA LYS A 509 6.77 -24.58 33.69
C LYS A 509 6.29 -26.01 33.52
#